data_AF-A0AAD5GR99-F1
#
_entry.id   AF-A0AAD5GR99-F1
#
_cell.length_a   1.000
_cell.length_b   1.000
_cell.length_c   1.000
_cell.angle_alpha   90.00
_cell.angle_beta   90.00
_cell.angle_gamma   90.00
#
_symmetry.space_group_name_H-M   'P 1'
#
loop_
_entity.id
_entity.type
_entity.pdbx_description
1 polymer ?
#
loop_
_entity_poly.entity_id
_entity_poly.type
_entity_poly.pdbx_seq_one_letter_code
_entity_poly.pdbx_strand_id
1 'polypeptide(L)'
;MTDNEKPTSSTASQSITKTINGSHHFIIQGYSLAKGMGIGKHIAGDNFTVGGYQWAIYFYPDGKNPEDSSNYVSVFIALASEGTDVRALFELTLVDQSGKGKHKVHSHFERGYKRFFKRQALETSDYLKDDCLRINCTVGVVVSAVDCPRLQHAIKVPESDLGSHFGMLLDNNEGSDVVFNVAGEKFHAHKLVLAARSPVFRSVFFTQDGEKHDEIELTDIEPKVFKVSLL
;
A
#
# COMPACT_ATOMS: atom_id res chain seq x y z
N MET A 1 -7.16 45.62 -46.91
CA MET A 1 -6.85 44.19 -46.66
C MET A 1 -5.99 44.14 -45.41
N THR A 2 -6.58 43.76 -44.29
CA THR A 2 -5.85 43.45 -43.05
C THR A 2 -6.44 42.15 -42.55
N ASP A 3 -5.75 41.05 -42.84
CA ASP A 3 -6.15 39.71 -42.41
C ASP A 3 -6.01 39.61 -40.90
N ASN A 4 -7.14 39.36 -40.24
CA ASN A 4 -7.25 39.15 -38.80
C ASN A 4 -7.06 37.64 -38.56
N GLU A 5 -5.81 37.17 -38.49
CA GLU A 5 -5.53 35.78 -38.12
C GLU A 5 -5.87 35.55 -36.65
N LYS A 6 -6.88 34.70 -36.42
CA LYS A 6 -7.34 34.27 -35.10
C LYS A 6 -6.28 33.33 -34.51
N PRO A 7 -5.76 33.55 -33.28
CA PRO A 7 -4.80 32.64 -32.69
C PRO A 7 -5.46 31.29 -32.44
N THR A 8 -4.99 30.25 -33.11
CA THR A 8 -5.43 28.88 -32.91
C THR A 8 -4.67 28.31 -31.71
N SER A 9 -5.38 28.07 -30.60
CA SER A 9 -4.80 27.38 -29.45
C SER A 9 -4.71 25.88 -29.75
N SER A 10 -3.54 25.42 -30.18
CA SER A 10 -3.22 24.00 -30.30
C SER A 10 -2.80 23.45 -28.94
N THR A 11 -3.30 22.26 -28.57
CA THR A 11 -2.82 21.50 -27.41
C THR A 11 -2.29 20.15 -27.88
N ALA A 12 -1.22 19.67 -27.24
CA ALA A 12 -0.63 18.37 -27.49
C ALA A 12 -0.35 17.68 -26.16
N SER A 13 -0.44 16.35 -26.14
CA SER A 13 -0.07 15.52 -25.01
C SER A 13 0.71 14.30 -25.47
N GLN A 14 1.57 13.78 -24.60
CA GLN A 14 2.33 12.56 -24.83
C GLN A 14 2.03 11.57 -23.71
N SER A 15 1.85 10.30 -24.06
CA SER A 15 1.82 9.22 -23.06
C SER A 15 3.15 8.48 -23.09
N ILE A 16 3.66 8.16 -21.90
CA ILE A 16 4.84 7.32 -21.74
C ILE A 16 4.41 6.08 -20.96
N THR A 17 4.60 4.92 -21.59
CA THR A 17 4.41 3.62 -20.95
C THR A 17 5.76 3.07 -20.55
N LYS A 18 5.94 2.77 -19.26
CA LYS A 18 7.17 2.19 -18.71
C LYS A 18 6.84 0.90 -17.97
N THR A 19 7.81 0.01 -17.88
CA THR A 19 7.68 -1.19 -17.05
C THR A 19 8.54 -1.03 -15.81
N ILE A 20 7.95 -1.19 -14.63
CA ILE A 20 8.64 -1.23 -13.35
C ILE A 20 8.86 -2.70 -13.01
N ASN A 21 10.11 -3.13 -12.99
CA ASN A 21 10.47 -4.52 -12.67
C ASN A 21 10.87 -4.65 -11.20
N GLY A 22 10.54 -5.79 -10.60
CA GLY A 22 11.05 -6.21 -9.30
C GLY A 22 11.07 -7.72 -9.19
N SER A 23 11.97 -8.26 -8.37
CA SER A 23 12.15 -9.69 -8.20
C SER A 23 12.07 -10.10 -6.74
N HIS A 24 11.55 -11.29 -6.48
CA HIS A 24 11.42 -11.88 -5.16
C HIS A 24 11.92 -13.31 -5.15
N HIS A 25 12.67 -13.66 -4.10
CA HIS A 25 13.24 -14.99 -3.90
C HIS A 25 12.45 -15.70 -2.81
N PHE A 26 11.76 -16.78 -3.18
CA PHE A 26 10.97 -17.58 -2.26
C PHE A 26 11.63 -18.93 -2.03
N ILE A 27 12.00 -19.18 -0.77
CA ILE A 27 12.67 -20.41 -0.32
C ILE A 27 11.69 -21.22 0.51
N ILE A 28 11.41 -22.44 0.09
CA ILE A 28 10.56 -23.38 0.81
C ILE A 28 11.47 -24.44 1.42
N GLN A 29 11.64 -24.38 2.74
CA GLN A 29 12.34 -25.40 3.51
C GLN A 29 11.33 -26.41 4.06
N GLY A 30 11.68 -27.69 4.11
CA GLY A 30 10.77 -28.73 4.59
C GLY A 30 9.79 -29.22 3.53
N TYR A 31 10.17 -29.28 2.25
CA TYR A 31 9.28 -29.72 1.16
C TYR A 31 8.62 -31.08 1.44
N SER A 32 9.35 -32.00 2.07
CA SER A 32 8.87 -33.33 2.46
C SER A 32 7.68 -33.29 3.43
N LEU A 33 7.56 -32.23 4.24
CA LEU A 33 6.43 -31.97 5.13
C LEU A 33 5.29 -31.23 4.43
N ALA A 34 5.63 -30.45 3.40
CA ALA A 34 4.67 -29.71 2.60
C ALA A 34 3.88 -30.59 1.62
N LYS A 35 4.46 -31.69 1.14
CA LYS A 35 3.75 -32.63 0.28
C LYS A 35 2.72 -33.43 1.09
N GLY A 36 1.55 -33.67 0.50
CA GLY A 36 0.43 -34.32 1.20
C GLY A 36 -0.48 -33.36 1.98
N MET A 37 -0.26 -32.04 1.91
CA MET A 37 -1.18 -31.02 2.44
C MET A 37 -2.57 -31.07 1.80
N GLY A 38 -2.67 -31.64 0.60
CA GLY A 38 -3.91 -31.80 -0.14
C GLY A 38 -4.05 -30.80 -1.30
N ILE A 39 -4.82 -31.21 -2.31
CA ILE A 39 -5.06 -30.44 -3.53
C ILE A 39 -5.67 -29.08 -3.17
N GLY A 40 -5.17 -28.01 -3.80
CA GLY A 40 -5.62 -26.64 -3.57
C GLY A 40 -5.09 -25.98 -2.30
N LYS A 41 -4.38 -26.71 -1.44
CA LYS A 41 -3.62 -26.12 -0.33
C LYS A 41 -2.28 -25.60 -0.84
N HIS A 42 -1.85 -24.46 -0.30
CA HIS A 42 -0.62 -23.81 -0.72
C HIS A 42 0.19 -23.28 0.46
N ILE A 43 1.46 -23.07 0.18
CA ILE A 43 2.38 -22.27 0.99
C ILE A 43 2.49 -20.91 0.30
N ALA A 44 2.26 -19.85 1.05
CA ALA A 44 2.44 -18.48 0.59
C ALA A 44 3.83 -17.97 0.97
N GLY A 45 4.50 -17.31 0.03
CA GLY A 45 5.65 -16.46 0.33
C GLY A 45 5.20 -15.10 0.87
N ASP A 46 6.17 -14.36 1.43
CA ASP A 46 5.92 -13.00 1.91
C ASP A 46 5.48 -12.06 0.78
N ASN A 47 4.73 -11.03 1.16
CA ASN A 47 4.34 -9.99 0.23
C ASN A 47 5.56 -9.15 -0.18
N PHE A 48 5.65 -8.83 -1.47
CA PHE A 48 6.68 -7.93 -2.00
C PHE A 48 6.06 -6.88 -2.94
N THR A 49 6.68 -5.69 -2.99
CA THR A 49 6.11 -4.53 -3.68
C THR A 49 6.78 -4.30 -5.02
N VAL A 50 5.98 -4.22 -6.09
CA VAL A 50 6.45 -3.84 -7.44
C VAL A 50 5.40 -2.94 -8.09
N GLY A 51 5.82 -1.80 -8.62
CA GLY A 51 4.93 -0.86 -9.31
C GLY A 51 3.83 -0.26 -8.43
N GLY A 52 4.03 -0.20 -7.11
CA GLY A 52 3.04 0.29 -6.15
C GLY A 52 2.02 -0.77 -5.68
N TYR A 53 2.14 -2.00 -6.17
CA TYR A 53 1.24 -3.10 -5.81
C TYR A 53 1.97 -4.16 -4.98
N GLN A 54 1.24 -4.80 -4.06
CA GLN A 54 1.76 -5.94 -3.30
C GLN A 54 1.44 -7.24 -4.01
N TRP A 55 2.45 -8.09 -4.12
CA TRP A 55 2.39 -9.39 -4.78
C TRP A 55 2.82 -10.49 -3.82
N ALA A 56 2.28 -11.69 -4.00
CA ALA A 56 2.67 -12.88 -3.24
C ALA A 56 2.83 -14.09 -4.16
N ILE A 57 3.71 -15.01 -3.82
CA ILE A 57 3.90 -16.28 -4.55
C ILE A 57 3.18 -17.39 -3.78
N TYR A 58 2.34 -18.17 -4.47
CA TYR A 58 1.68 -19.34 -3.91
C TYR A 58 2.22 -20.61 -4.55
N PHE A 59 2.76 -21.50 -3.71
CA PHE A 59 3.24 -22.82 -4.10
C PHE A 59 2.25 -23.89 -3.66
N TYR A 60 1.77 -24.72 -4.59
CA TYR A 60 0.85 -25.82 -4.34
C TYR A 60 1.60 -27.15 -4.52
N PRO A 61 2.05 -27.80 -3.43
CA PRO A 61 2.81 -29.05 -3.50
C PRO A 61 2.01 -30.18 -4.17
N ASP A 62 0.70 -30.21 -3.90
CA ASP A 62 -0.22 -31.25 -4.37
C ASP A 62 -1.04 -30.87 -5.60
N GLY A 63 -0.71 -29.72 -6.22
CA GLY A 63 -1.44 -29.15 -7.35
C GLY A 63 -2.58 -28.23 -6.91
N LYS A 64 -2.96 -27.29 -7.78
CA LYS A 64 -4.01 -26.28 -7.46
C LYS A 64 -5.44 -26.82 -7.61
N ASN A 65 -5.72 -27.60 -8.65
CA ASN A 65 -7.07 -28.10 -8.95
C ASN A 65 -7.08 -29.63 -9.02
N PRO A 66 -8.22 -30.28 -8.73
CA PRO A 66 -8.35 -31.73 -8.85
C PRO A 66 -8.05 -32.27 -10.26
N GLU A 67 -8.42 -31.49 -11.28
CA GLU A 67 -8.25 -31.81 -12.71
C GLU A 67 -6.79 -31.89 -13.14
N ASP A 68 -5.90 -31.16 -12.46
CA ASP A 68 -4.48 -31.16 -12.77
C ASP A 68 -3.76 -32.39 -12.21
N SER A 69 -4.49 -33.25 -11.48
CA SER A 69 -4.02 -34.40 -10.72
C SER A 69 -2.97 -34.04 -9.67
N SER A 70 -2.87 -34.84 -8.61
CA SER A 70 -1.76 -34.75 -7.66
C SER A 70 -0.42 -35.22 -8.27
N ASN A 71 -0.19 -35.02 -9.56
CA ASN A 71 1.07 -35.40 -10.23
C ASN A 71 1.97 -34.20 -10.51
N TYR A 72 1.45 -32.97 -10.35
CA TYR A 72 2.18 -31.74 -10.61
C TYR A 72 2.26 -30.89 -9.35
N VAL A 73 3.33 -30.11 -9.24
CA VAL A 73 3.35 -28.93 -8.37
C VAL A 73 2.87 -27.73 -9.19
N SER A 74 2.19 -26.80 -8.54
CA SER A 74 1.74 -25.56 -9.18
C SER A 74 2.35 -24.34 -8.50
N VAL A 75 2.62 -23.29 -9.27
CA VAL A 75 3.15 -22.02 -8.75
C VAL A 75 2.34 -20.89 -9.33
N PHE A 76 1.87 -19.99 -8.48
CA PHE A 76 1.09 -18.82 -8.88
C PHE A 76 1.64 -17.56 -8.27
N ILE A 77 1.40 -16.45 -8.97
CA ILE A 77 1.55 -15.12 -8.41
C ILE A 77 0.16 -14.53 -8.18
N ALA A 78 -0.03 -13.96 -7.00
CA ALA A 78 -1.25 -13.29 -6.60
C ALA A 78 -0.99 -11.81 -6.39
N LEU A 79 -1.96 -10.99 -6.79
CA LEU A 79 -2.05 -9.60 -6.37
C LEU A 79 -2.64 -9.60 -4.95
N ALA A 80 -1.86 -9.18 -3.95
CA ALA A 80 -2.24 -9.17 -2.54
C ALA A 80 -2.87 -7.83 -2.10
N SER A 81 -2.53 -6.73 -2.76
CA SER A 81 -3.15 -5.42 -2.53
C SER A 81 -4.51 -5.28 -3.23
N GLU A 82 -5.37 -4.40 -2.73
CA GLU A 82 -6.59 -4.01 -3.45
C GLU A 82 -6.23 -3.31 -4.78
N GLY A 83 -6.80 -3.81 -5.87
CA GLY A 83 -6.58 -3.28 -7.21
C GLY A 83 -7.29 -4.15 -8.24
N THR A 84 -8.15 -3.53 -9.04
CA THR A 84 -8.73 -4.17 -10.22
C THR A 84 -7.96 -3.67 -11.44
N ASP A 85 -7.52 -4.60 -12.30
CA ASP A 85 -6.90 -4.32 -13.60
C ASP A 85 -5.43 -3.81 -13.63
N VAL A 86 -4.53 -4.49 -12.92
CA VAL A 86 -3.07 -4.27 -13.08
C VAL A 86 -2.53 -5.05 -14.27
N ARG A 87 -1.96 -4.35 -15.27
CA ARG A 87 -1.21 -4.98 -16.36
C ARG A 87 0.21 -5.30 -15.91
N ALA A 88 0.51 -6.58 -15.72
CA ALA A 88 1.83 -7.04 -15.31
C ALA A 88 2.30 -8.25 -16.12
N LEU A 89 3.62 -8.32 -16.31
CA LEU A 89 4.36 -9.45 -16.85
C LEU A 89 4.96 -10.25 -15.71
N PHE A 90 5.01 -11.57 -15.86
CA PHE A 90 5.56 -12.45 -14.84
C PHE A 90 6.55 -13.45 -15.43
N GLU A 91 7.63 -13.66 -14.69
CA GLU A 91 8.56 -14.76 -14.89
C GLU A 91 8.69 -15.52 -13.58
N LEU A 92 8.52 -16.84 -13.66
CA LEU A 92 8.71 -17.77 -12.57
C LEU A 92 9.84 -18.72 -12.92
N THR A 93 10.83 -18.78 -12.03
CA THR A 93 12.05 -19.54 -12.22
C THR A 93 12.24 -20.52 -11.08
N LEU A 94 12.28 -21.81 -11.41
CA LEU A 94 12.72 -22.85 -10.50
C LEU A 94 14.25 -22.91 -10.55
N VAL A 95 14.87 -22.66 -9.40
CA VAL A 95 16.33 -22.49 -9.33
C VAL A 95 17.01 -23.84 -9.26
N ASP A 96 17.86 -24.15 -10.25
CA ASP A 96 18.83 -25.25 -10.19
C ASP A 96 19.82 -25.04 -9.04
N GLN A 97 19.96 -26.06 -8.20
CA GLN A 97 20.84 -26.03 -7.03
C GLN A 97 22.11 -26.88 -7.24
N SER A 98 22.34 -27.45 -8.43
CA SER A 98 23.58 -28.18 -8.74
C SER A 98 24.79 -27.28 -9.02
N GLY A 99 24.58 -25.97 -9.15
CA GLY A 99 25.61 -25.02 -9.58
C GLY A 99 25.87 -24.98 -11.09
N LYS A 100 25.08 -25.72 -11.89
CA LYS A 100 25.22 -25.76 -13.36
C LYS A 100 24.43 -24.65 -14.06
N GLY A 101 23.65 -23.87 -13.32
CA GLY A 101 22.84 -22.77 -13.83
C GLY A 101 21.68 -23.21 -14.72
N LYS A 102 21.24 -24.47 -14.62
CA LYS A 102 20.16 -25.03 -15.46
C LYS A 102 18.77 -24.71 -14.90
N HIS A 103 18.49 -23.43 -14.69
CA HIS A 103 17.21 -23.00 -14.14
C HIS A 103 16.04 -23.33 -15.09
N LYS A 104 14.90 -23.71 -14.52
CA LYS A 104 13.66 -23.86 -15.30
C LYS A 104 12.88 -22.56 -15.24
N VAL A 105 12.88 -21.83 -16.35
CA VAL A 105 12.19 -20.55 -16.50
C VAL A 105 10.85 -20.76 -17.20
N HIS A 106 9.84 -20.03 -16.74
CA HIS A 106 8.52 -19.96 -17.33
C HIS A 106 8.07 -18.50 -17.32
N SER A 107 7.91 -17.92 -18.51
CA SER A 107 7.49 -16.52 -18.70
C SER A 107 6.17 -16.48 -19.47
N HIS A 108 5.11 -15.85 -18.94
CA HIS A 108 3.84 -15.62 -19.63
C HIS A 108 3.04 -14.45 -19.03
N PHE A 109 2.00 -14.02 -19.76
CA PHE A 109 0.97 -13.07 -19.31
C PHE A 109 -0.04 -13.67 -18.31
N GLU A 110 0.05 -14.96 -18.00
CA GLU A 110 -0.85 -15.62 -17.06
C GLU A 110 -0.29 -15.55 -15.63
N ARG A 111 -1.18 -15.45 -14.63
CA ARG A 111 -0.84 -15.27 -13.20
C ARG A 111 -0.22 -16.52 -12.53
N GLY A 112 0.34 -17.45 -13.31
CA GLY A 112 0.96 -18.67 -12.80
C GLY A 112 0.78 -19.89 -13.70
N TYR A 113 1.21 -21.05 -13.18
CA TYR A 113 1.26 -22.31 -13.90
C TYR A 113 0.65 -23.44 -13.08
N LYS A 114 -0.49 -23.94 -13.58
CA LYS A 114 -1.19 -25.11 -13.01
C LYS A 114 -0.31 -26.37 -13.02
N ARG A 115 0.47 -26.57 -14.09
CA ARG A 115 1.34 -27.75 -14.28
C ARG A 115 2.81 -27.34 -14.36
N PHE A 116 3.28 -26.61 -13.35
CA PHE A 116 4.60 -25.97 -13.37
C PHE A 116 5.74 -26.99 -13.51
N PHE A 117 5.69 -28.08 -12.73
CA PHE A 117 6.62 -29.20 -12.87
C PHE A 117 5.99 -30.52 -12.39
N LYS A 118 6.34 -31.65 -13.01
CA LYS A 118 5.91 -32.97 -12.55
C LYS A 118 6.54 -33.25 -11.18
N ARG A 119 5.76 -33.69 -10.21
CA ARG A 119 6.24 -33.91 -8.83
C ARG A 119 7.34 -34.96 -8.76
N GLN A 120 7.14 -36.13 -9.37
CA GLN A 120 8.15 -37.19 -9.37
C GLN A 120 9.47 -36.74 -10.02
N ALA A 121 9.38 -35.91 -11.07
CA ALA A 121 10.56 -35.32 -11.69
C ALA A 121 11.20 -34.25 -10.79
N LEU A 122 10.40 -33.48 -10.04
CA LEU A 122 10.90 -32.50 -9.06
C LEU A 122 11.73 -33.19 -7.99
N GLU A 123 11.16 -34.22 -7.39
CA GLU A 123 11.73 -34.94 -6.23
C GLU A 123 13.05 -35.65 -6.57
N THR A 124 13.30 -35.92 -7.85
CA THR A 124 14.54 -36.55 -8.34
C THR A 124 15.50 -35.58 -9.03
N SER A 125 15.13 -34.30 -9.13
CA SER A 125 15.92 -33.28 -9.83
C SER A 125 16.92 -32.55 -8.93
N ASP A 126 17.78 -31.76 -9.56
CA ASP A 126 18.66 -30.81 -8.85
C ASP A 126 17.95 -29.52 -8.41
N TYR A 127 16.64 -29.39 -8.63
CA TYR A 127 15.85 -28.26 -8.14
C TYR A 127 15.46 -28.40 -6.67
N LEU A 128 15.38 -29.63 -6.15
CA LEU A 128 15.12 -29.92 -4.74
C LEU A 128 16.38 -30.51 -4.11
N LYS A 129 17.01 -29.77 -3.19
CA LYS A 129 18.21 -30.19 -2.46
C LYS A 129 18.03 -29.88 -0.99
N ASP A 130 18.48 -30.77 -0.11
CA ASP A 130 18.41 -30.61 1.35
C ASP A 130 17.00 -30.22 1.83
N ASP A 131 15.99 -30.88 1.25
CA ASP A 131 14.56 -30.62 1.48
C ASP A 131 14.12 -29.15 1.24
N CYS A 132 14.88 -28.45 0.40
CA CYS A 132 14.71 -27.03 0.11
C CYS A 132 14.42 -26.81 -1.38
N LEU A 133 13.35 -26.07 -1.68
CA LEU A 133 13.02 -25.59 -3.02
C LEU A 133 13.24 -24.08 -3.10
N ARG A 134 13.76 -23.58 -4.23
CA ARG A 134 14.00 -22.15 -4.46
C ARG A 134 13.28 -21.69 -5.73
N ILE A 135 12.43 -20.69 -5.57
CA ILE A 135 11.63 -20.09 -6.65
C ILE A 135 11.96 -18.62 -6.71
N ASN A 136 12.39 -18.16 -7.89
CA ASN A 136 12.54 -16.74 -8.18
C ASN A 136 11.34 -16.27 -8.99
N CYS A 137 10.75 -15.16 -8.60
CA CYS A 137 9.72 -14.50 -9.37
C CYS A 137 10.18 -13.11 -9.76
N THR A 138 10.03 -12.76 -11.04
CA THR A 138 10.20 -11.39 -11.53
C THR A 138 8.85 -10.90 -12.02
N VAL A 139 8.47 -9.71 -11.55
CA VAL A 139 7.24 -9.01 -11.91
C VAL A 139 7.60 -7.74 -12.65
N GLY A 140 6.99 -7.52 -13.81
CA GLY A 140 7.09 -6.28 -14.57
C GLY A 140 5.74 -5.59 -14.65
N VAL A 141 5.51 -4.56 -13.85
CA VAL A 141 4.25 -3.79 -13.85
C VAL A 141 4.31 -2.71 -14.93
N VAL A 142 3.36 -2.74 -15.87
CA VAL A 142 3.25 -1.74 -16.93
C VAL A 142 2.48 -0.55 -16.41
N VAL A 143 3.15 0.59 -16.30
CA VAL A 143 2.58 1.86 -15.85
C VAL A 143 2.55 2.82 -17.03
N SER A 144 1.35 3.27 -17.41
CA SER A 144 1.16 4.34 -18.38
C SER A 144 0.94 5.64 -17.63
N ALA A 145 1.83 6.62 -17.81
CA ALA A 145 1.62 7.98 -17.37
C ALA A 145 1.41 8.86 -18.61
N VAL A 146 0.42 9.74 -18.57
CA VAL A 146 0.43 10.89 -19.48
C VAL A 146 1.57 11.76 -18.97
N ASP A 147 2.61 11.90 -19.78
CA ASP A 147 3.65 12.86 -19.52
C ASP A 147 3.03 14.22 -19.84
N CYS A 148 2.30 14.78 -18.88
CA CYS A 148 2.23 16.22 -18.77
C CYS A 148 3.69 16.61 -18.57
N PRO A 149 4.32 17.39 -19.47
CA PRO A 149 5.63 17.94 -19.19
C PRO A 149 5.45 18.66 -17.85
N ARG A 150 5.95 18.03 -16.78
CA ARG A 150 5.90 18.62 -15.45
C ARG A 150 6.48 19.99 -15.68
N LEU A 151 5.71 21.02 -15.33
CA LEU A 151 6.20 22.39 -15.27
C LEU A 151 7.66 22.29 -14.85
N GLN A 152 8.59 22.69 -15.71
CA GLN A 152 10.04 22.54 -15.46
C GLN A 152 10.48 23.31 -14.19
N HIS A 153 9.52 23.98 -13.56
CA HIS A 153 9.48 24.43 -12.19
C HIS A 153 8.62 23.47 -11.36
N ALA A 154 9.20 22.37 -10.88
CA ALA A 154 8.62 21.67 -9.73
C ALA A 154 8.70 22.64 -8.55
N ILE A 155 7.62 23.39 -8.30
CA ILE A 155 7.53 24.28 -7.15
C ILE A 155 7.77 23.39 -5.93
N LYS A 156 8.87 23.65 -5.22
CA LYS A 156 9.16 22.97 -3.97
C LYS A 156 8.10 23.42 -2.98
N VAL A 157 7.04 22.61 -2.82
CA VAL A 157 5.99 22.88 -1.85
C VAL A 157 6.63 22.70 -0.46
N PRO A 158 6.69 23.75 0.37
CA PRO A 158 7.20 23.62 1.73
C PRO A 158 6.29 22.69 2.55
N GLU A 159 6.85 22.10 3.60
CA GLU A 159 6.05 21.36 4.58
C GLU A 159 4.99 22.29 5.20
N SER A 160 3.83 21.74 5.54
CA SER A 160 2.76 22.54 6.13
C SER A 160 3.14 22.94 7.56
N ASP A 161 3.12 24.24 7.82
CA ASP A 161 3.33 24.86 9.13
C ASP A 161 2.01 25.18 9.85
N LEU A 162 0.88 24.71 9.31
CA LEU A 162 -0.46 25.03 9.80
C LEU A 162 -0.65 24.68 11.28
N GLY A 163 -0.10 23.56 11.74
CA GLY A 163 -0.15 23.17 13.15
C GLY A 163 0.57 24.16 14.07
N SER A 164 1.72 24.70 13.64
CA SER A 164 2.45 25.72 14.40
C SER A 164 1.70 27.05 14.45
N HIS A 165 1.06 27.44 13.34
CA HIS A 165 0.23 28.64 13.29
C HIS A 165 -0.99 28.54 14.23
N PHE A 166 -1.68 27.39 14.25
CA PHE A 166 -2.78 27.18 15.22
C PHE A 166 -2.28 27.09 16.67
N GLY A 167 -1.11 26.49 16.91
CA GLY A 167 -0.48 26.48 18.23
C GLY A 167 -0.19 27.89 18.75
N MET A 168 0.33 28.78 17.90
CA MET A 168 0.56 30.18 18.28
C MET A 168 -0.74 30.92 18.60
N LEU A 169 -1.83 30.67 17.85
CA LEU A 169 -3.13 31.27 18.16
C LEU A 169 -3.65 30.84 19.53
N LEU A 170 -3.41 29.59 19.92
CA LEU A 170 -3.74 29.08 21.24
C LEU A 170 -2.86 29.71 22.33
N ASP A 171 -1.54 29.72 22.15
CA ASP A 171 -0.59 30.25 23.14
C ASP A 171 -0.77 31.77 23.38
N ASN A 172 -1.12 32.53 22.33
CA ASN A 172 -1.35 33.97 22.40
C ASN A 172 -2.80 34.34 22.77
N ASN A 173 -3.70 33.35 22.88
CA ASN A 173 -5.15 33.55 23.05
C ASN A 173 -5.79 34.43 21.95
N GLU A 174 -5.23 34.43 20.74
CA GLU A 174 -5.72 35.25 19.63
C GLU A 174 -7.02 34.67 19.07
N GLY A 175 -8.09 35.46 19.09
CA GLY A 175 -9.38 35.05 18.54
C GLY A 175 -10.10 33.95 19.32
N SER A 176 -9.73 33.72 20.60
CA SER A 176 -10.42 32.74 21.44
C SER A 176 -11.90 33.10 21.63
N ASP A 177 -12.79 32.15 21.41
CA ASP A 177 -14.26 32.30 21.49
C ASP A 177 -14.90 31.38 22.55
N VAL A 178 -14.06 30.73 23.37
CA VAL A 178 -14.45 29.96 24.57
C VAL A 178 -13.34 30.01 25.63
N VAL A 179 -13.75 29.99 26.89
CA VAL A 179 -12.88 29.84 28.06
C VAL A 179 -13.29 28.59 28.84
N PHE A 180 -12.32 27.76 29.23
CA PHE A 180 -12.57 26.64 30.13
C PHE A 180 -12.00 26.94 31.51
N ASN A 181 -12.82 26.83 32.55
CA ASN A 181 -12.39 26.93 33.93
C ASN A 181 -12.20 25.50 34.49
N VAL A 182 -10.96 25.13 34.75
CA VAL A 182 -10.56 23.80 35.24
C VAL A 182 -9.95 23.97 36.63
N ALA A 183 -10.69 23.59 37.66
CA ALA A 183 -10.26 23.74 39.06
C ALA A 183 -9.74 25.16 39.42
N GLY A 184 -10.31 26.21 38.81
CA GLY A 184 -9.92 27.61 39.01
C GLY A 184 -8.89 28.14 38.00
N GLU A 185 -8.28 27.28 37.16
CA GLU A 185 -7.40 27.70 36.06
C GLU A 185 -8.20 27.95 34.78
N LYS A 186 -8.03 29.13 34.17
CA LYS A 186 -8.72 29.51 32.93
C LYS A 186 -7.88 29.21 31.69
N PHE A 187 -8.48 28.51 30.73
CA PHE A 187 -7.88 28.15 29.44
C PHE A 187 -8.69 28.73 28.29
N HIS A 188 -8.09 29.61 27.51
CA HIS A 188 -8.70 30.15 26.31
C HIS A 188 -8.52 29.17 25.14
N ALA A 189 -9.55 29.01 24.30
CA ALA A 189 -9.49 28.12 23.15
C ALA A 189 -10.45 28.56 22.03
N HIS A 190 -10.53 27.75 20.96
CA HIS A 190 -11.32 28.03 19.77
C HIS A 190 -12.35 26.92 19.52
N LYS A 191 -13.64 27.26 19.53
CA LYS A 191 -14.78 26.33 19.36
C LYS A 191 -14.65 25.51 18.07
N LEU A 192 -14.29 26.16 16.96
CA LEU A 192 -14.14 25.50 15.66
C LEU A 192 -12.99 24.49 15.64
N VAL A 193 -11.84 24.82 16.23
CA VAL A 193 -10.67 23.93 16.26
C VAL A 193 -10.97 22.70 17.11
N LEU A 194 -11.56 22.90 18.30
CA LEU A 194 -11.94 21.82 19.20
C LEU A 194 -13.04 20.92 18.61
N ALA A 195 -14.06 21.51 17.97
CA ALA A 195 -15.12 20.75 17.30
C ALA A 195 -14.65 19.99 16.06
N ALA A 196 -13.59 20.46 15.40
CA ALA A 196 -12.98 19.71 14.30
C ALA A 196 -12.20 18.49 14.82
N ARG A 197 -11.63 18.57 16.03
CA ARG A 197 -10.74 17.53 16.60
C ARG A 197 -11.42 16.57 17.58
N SER A 198 -12.60 16.94 18.11
CA SER A 198 -13.31 16.15 19.13
C SER A 198 -14.82 16.13 18.85
N PRO A 199 -15.41 14.93 18.63
CA PRO A 199 -16.86 14.79 18.53
C PRO A 199 -17.60 15.29 19.77
N VAL A 200 -17.00 15.16 20.96
CA VAL A 200 -17.58 15.65 22.22
C VAL A 200 -17.73 17.17 22.17
N PHE A 201 -16.65 17.89 21.87
CA PHE A 201 -16.71 19.35 21.73
C PHE A 201 -17.59 19.79 20.57
N ARG A 202 -17.61 19.04 19.48
CA ARG A 202 -18.53 19.31 18.35
C ARG A 202 -19.99 19.27 18.79
N SER A 203 -20.37 18.26 19.56
CA SER A 203 -21.73 18.18 20.11
C SER A 203 -22.00 19.31 21.11
N VAL A 204 -21.08 19.58 22.02
CA VAL A 204 -21.22 20.66 23.02
C VAL A 204 -21.45 22.01 22.34
N PHE A 205 -20.73 22.33 21.26
CA PHE A 205 -20.83 23.64 20.62
C PHE A 205 -21.92 23.77 19.55
N PHE A 206 -22.31 22.67 18.90
CA PHE A 206 -23.20 22.72 17.72
C PHE A 206 -24.49 21.90 17.83
N THR A 207 -24.73 21.18 18.94
CA THR A 207 -25.95 20.38 19.10
C THR A 207 -26.84 20.75 20.29
N GLN A 208 -26.36 21.58 21.23
CA GLN A 208 -27.18 22.11 22.31
C GLN A 208 -27.75 23.49 21.95
N ASP A 209 -29.07 23.65 22.09
CA ASP A 209 -29.80 24.88 21.81
C ASP A 209 -29.33 26.04 22.71
N GLY A 210 -28.80 27.09 22.08
CA GLY A 210 -28.95 28.48 22.53
C GLY A 210 -28.02 29.04 23.60
N GLU A 211 -27.32 28.23 24.39
CA GLU A 211 -26.45 28.77 25.44
C GLU A 211 -25.09 29.19 24.84
N LYS A 212 -24.88 30.51 24.74
CA LYS A 212 -23.55 31.09 24.52
C LYS A 212 -22.70 30.85 25.77
N HIS A 213 -22.16 29.65 25.90
CA HIS A 213 -21.12 29.38 26.89
C HIS A 213 -19.82 30.02 26.38
N ASP A 214 -19.61 31.26 26.80
CA ASP A 214 -18.31 31.93 26.67
C ASP A 214 -17.34 31.37 27.73
N GLU A 215 -17.86 30.78 28.81
CA GLU A 215 -17.10 30.07 29.85
C GLU A 215 -17.73 28.70 30.17
N ILE A 216 -16.92 27.64 30.22
CA ILE A 216 -17.31 26.25 30.52
C ILE A 216 -16.51 25.75 31.71
N GLU A 217 -17.19 25.28 32.74
CA GLU A 217 -16.54 24.70 33.92
C GLU A 217 -16.31 23.18 33.74
N LEU A 218 -15.10 22.71 34.03
CA LEU A 218 -14.73 21.29 33.98
C LEU A 218 -14.20 20.87 35.35
N THR A 219 -14.95 20.01 36.03
CA THR A 219 -14.61 19.49 37.37
C THR A 219 -13.85 18.16 37.33
N ASP A 220 -13.95 17.43 36.22
CA ASP A 220 -13.54 16.02 36.15
C ASP A 220 -12.16 15.83 35.50
N ILE A 221 -11.43 16.91 35.25
CA ILE A 221 -10.12 16.88 34.61
C ILE A 221 -9.11 17.74 35.35
N GLU A 222 -7.88 17.26 35.45
CA GLU A 222 -6.78 18.05 36.01
C GLU A 222 -6.32 19.12 35.00
N PRO A 223 -5.96 20.34 35.45
CA PRO A 223 -5.56 21.43 34.55
C PRO A 223 -4.41 21.07 33.60
N LYS A 224 -3.41 20.31 34.09
CA LYS A 224 -2.28 19.85 33.28
C LYS A 224 -2.70 18.91 32.15
N VAL A 225 -3.65 18.02 32.41
CA VAL A 225 -4.16 17.07 31.41
C VAL A 225 -5.01 17.83 30.39
N PHE A 226 -5.84 18.76 30.85
CA PHE A 226 -6.63 19.60 29.96
C PHE A 226 -5.75 20.44 29.02
N LYS A 227 -4.68 21.04 29.54
CA LYS A 227 -3.72 21.80 28.72
C LYS A 227 -3.13 20.98 27.57
N VAL A 228 -2.77 19.71 27.82
CA VAL A 228 -2.26 18.81 26.77
C VAL A 228 -3.32 18.49 25.73
N SER A 229 -4.60 18.45 26.10
CA SER A 229 -5.69 18.18 25.15
C SER A 229 -5.98 19.31 24.16
N LEU A 230 -5.45 20.52 24.43
CA LEU A 230 -5.59 21.69 23.56
C LEU A 230 -4.49 21.78 22.49
N LEU A 231 -3.35 21.09 22.69
CA LEU A 231 -2.19 21.05 21.78
C LEU A 231 -2.34 19.97 20.69
#